data_AF-A0A3D0CF47-F1
#
_entry.id   AF-A0A3D0CF47-F1
#
_cell.length_a   1.000
_cell.length_b   1.000
_cell.length_c   1.000
_cell.angle_alpha   90.00
_cell.angle_beta   90.00
_cell.angle_gamma   90.00
#
_symmetry.space_group_name_H-M   'P 1'
#
loop_
_entity.id
_entity.type
_entity.pdbx_description
1 polymer ?
#
loop_
_entity_poly.entity_id
_entity_poly.type
_entity_poly.pdbx_seq_one_letter_code
_entity_poly.pdbx_strand_id
1 'polypeptide(L)'
;MDKANDIDLNNQTNTDELFGHPKGLYICFATELWERFSFYGMKYLLLLYLTKYHLFSDGEGLEVLGSYAGLVYTLPVIGGMLADRYLGMKKSVIFGGSLLCLGHLLMAVEGHQAVQYVAGTILTSDLTLNNGTVLSAGTQLTETIKIQDLAALNVFYLALSLIVVGVGFLKPNISTIVGQLYSKDDPRRDSGFTIFYMGINLGSFAATIICVYLGETYGWRYGFGAAGIGMLFGLLTFTKGLKYLRGLAEPPNVEVLSEKIWGLISREHLIYLTAILSLSLFWLVIQHEPIVFAAQQVLLIVSGVGLISYAALKGSREEFQQMLVLMVLIGSTIVFWALFEQAAG
;
A
#
# COMPACT_ATOMS: atom_id res chain seq x y z
N MET A 1 -32.61 -11.40 10.15
CA MET A 1 -33.42 -11.79 8.98
C MET A 1 -33.53 -10.53 8.13
N ASP A 2 -32.43 -10.17 7.46
CA ASP A 2 -32.32 -8.92 6.69
C ASP A 2 -32.56 -9.22 5.21
N LYS A 3 -33.70 -8.76 4.70
CA LYS A 3 -34.17 -8.89 3.31
C LYS A 3 -34.04 -7.56 2.56
N ALA A 4 -32.88 -6.92 2.64
CA ALA A 4 -32.59 -5.73 1.86
C ALA A 4 -31.16 -5.86 1.30
N ASN A 5 -31.08 -6.18 0.00
CA ASN A 5 -29.89 -6.21 -0.90
C ASN A 5 -29.63 -7.52 -1.66
N ASP A 6 -30.59 -8.44 -1.75
CA ASP A 6 -30.61 -9.37 -2.91
C ASP A 6 -31.03 -8.58 -4.15
N ILE A 7 -30.08 -7.82 -4.71
CA ILE A 7 -30.15 -7.40 -6.10
C ILE A 7 -30.33 -8.69 -6.91
N ASP A 8 -31.42 -8.79 -7.66
CA ASP A 8 -31.75 -9.95 -8.50
C ASP A 8 -30.71 -10.07 -9.63
N LEU A 9 -29.53 -10.59 -9.29
CA LEU A 9 -28.38 -10.82 -10.17
C LEU A 9 -28.71 -11.82 -11.28
N ASN A 10 -29.78 -12.61 -11.11
CA ASN A 10 -30.19 -13.65 -12.04
C ASN A 10 -31.00 -13.13 -13.23
N ASN A 11 -31.48 -11.88 -13.19
CA ASN A 11 -32.45 -11.37 -14.17
C ASN A 11 -31.91 -10.22 -15.04
N GLN A 12 -30.61 -9.91 -14.95
CA GLN A 12 -29.98 -8.89 -15.79
C GLN A 12 -29.24 -9.54 -16.96
N THR A 13 -29.81 -9.33 -18.14
CA THR A 13 -29.42 -9.81 -19.47
C THR A 13 -27.90 -9.84 -19.76
N ASN A 14 -27.50 -10.85 -20.54
CA ASN A 14 -26.21 -11.13 -21.21
C ASN A 14 -25.38 -9.95 -21.79
N THR A 15 -25.83 -8.70 -21.70
CA THR A 15 -25.22 -7.53 -22.35
C THR A 15 -24.03 -6.95 -21.58
N ASP A 16 -23.81 -7.35 -20.33
CA ASP A 16 -22.74 -6.84 -19.46
C ASP A 16 -21.65 -7.84 -19.08
N GLU A 17 -21.53 -8.91 -19.87
CA GLU A 17 -20.46 -9.89 -19.77
C GLU A 17 -19.40 -9.69 -20.86
N LEU A 18 -18.16 -10.06 -20.54
CA LEU A 18 -17.01 -10.09 -21.44
C LEU A 18 -16.26 -11.39 -21.16
N PHE A 19 -15.94 -12.18 -22.19
CA PHE A 19 -15.32 -13.52 -22.05
C PHE A 19 -15.95 -14.41 -20.97
N GLY A 20 -17.28 -14.37 -20.81
CA GLY A 20 -18.03 -15.20 -19.86
C GLY A 20 -18.05 -14.71 -18.42
N HIS A 21 -17.45 -13.55 -18.12
CA HIS A 21 -17.45 -12.93 -16.80
C HIS A 21 -18.04 -11.51 -16.83
N PRO A 22 -18.57 -10.99 -15.70
CA PRO A 22 -19.04 -9.61 -15.62
C PRO A 22 -17.94 -8.61 -16.02
N LYS A 23 -18.27 -7.60 -16.84
CA LYS A 23 -17.30 -6.55 -17.25
C LYS A 23 -16.60 -5.88 -16.07
N GLY A 24 -17.29 -5.76 -14.93
CA GLY A 24 -16.73 -5.27 -13.67
C GLY A 24 -15.48 -6.03 -13.21
N LEU A 25 -15.38 -7.34 -13.51
CA LEU A 25 -14.19 -8.13 -13.20
C LEU A 25 -12.95 -7.55 -13.90
N TYR A 26 -13.06 -7.22 -15.18
CA TYR A 26 -11.94 -6.69 -15.96
C TYR A 26 -11.54 -5.29 -15.54
N ILE A 27 -12.49 -4.50 -15.02
CA ILE A 27 -12.19 -3.21 -14.38
C ILE A 27 -11.38 -3.43 -13.10
N CYS A 28 -11.81 -4.34 -12.22
CA CYS A 28 -11.09 -4.65 -11.00
C CYS A 28 -9.71 -5.27 -11.31
N PHE A 29 -9.62 -6.17 -12.28
CA PHE A 29 -8.38 -6.74 -12.79
C PHE A 29 -7.40 -5.66 -13.24
N ALA A 30 -7.83 -4.74 -14.10
CA ALA A 30 -6.95 -3.70 -14.63
C ALA A 30 -6.54 -2.72 -13.53
N THR A 31 -7.46 -2.40 -12.62
CA THR A 31 -7.16 -1.54 -11.46
C THR A 31 -6.11 -2.18 -10.56
N GLU A 32 -6.27 -3.46 -10.23
CA GLU A 32 -5.32 -4.21 -9.40
C GLU A 32 -3.98 -4.40 -10.12
N LEU A 33 -3.98 -4.69 -11.41
CA LEU A 33 -2.76 -4.81 -12.21
C LEU A 33 -1.93 -3.53 -12.12
N TRP A 34 -2.55 -2.37 -12.33
CA TRP A 34 -1.86 -1.08 -12.29
C TRP A 34 -1.40 -0.68 -10.89
N GLU A 35 -2.19 -0.98 -9.86
CA GLU A 35 -1.74 -0.78 -8.48
C GLU A 35 -0.53 -1.68 -8.18
N ARG A 36 -0.54 -2.95 -8.60
CA ARG A 36 0.56 -3.89 -8.35
C ARG A 36 1.78 -3.52 -9.15
N PHE A 37 1.60 -3.07 -10.38
CA PHE A 37 2.67 -2.49 -11.18
C PHE A 37 3.37 -1.34 -10.43
N SER A 38 2.59 -0.44 -9.86
CA SER A 38 3.10 0.72 -9.13
C SER A 38 3.81 0.32 -7.84
N PHE A 39 3.15 -0.54 -7.04
CA PHE A 39 3.66 -1.02 -5.76
C PHE A 39 4.98 -1.78 -5.90
N TYR A 40 5.05 -2.75 -6.82
CA TYR A 40 6.26 -3.55 -7.02
C TYR A 40 7.37 -2.72 -7.68
N GLY A 41 7.02 -1.84 -8.63
CA GLY A 41 8.00 -0.97 -9.29
C GLY A 41 8.69 -0.03 -8.30
N MET A 42 7.91 0.55 -7.39
CA MET A 42 8.43 1.33 -6.28
C MET A 42 9.23 0.45 -5.30
N LYS A 43 8.67 -0.69 -4.84
CA LYS A 43 9.30 -1.57 -3.85
C LYS A 43 10.71 -2.00 -4.27
N TYR A 44 10.90 -2.38 -5.53
CA TYR A 44 12.20 -2.84 -6.03
C TYR A 44 13.23 -1.72 -6.16
N LEU A 45 12.79 -0.50 -6.44
CA LEU A 45 13.67 0.68 -6.50
C LEU A 45 13.96 1.28 -5.12
N LEU A 46 13.06 1.11 -4.15
CA LEU A 46 13.10 1.76 -2.83
C LEU A 46 14.44 1.55 -2.11
N LEU A 47 14.85 0.30 -1.92
CA LEU A 47 16.11 -0.01 -1.22
C LEU A 47 17.31 0.55 -1.99
N LEU A 48 17.35 0.34 -3.31
CA LEU A 48 18.43 0.83 -4.17
C LEU A 48 18.53 2.36 -4.14
N TYR A 49 17.41 3.06 -4.11
CA TYR A 49 17.36 4.50 -4.01
C TYR A 49 17.91 5.00 -2.67
N LEU A 50 17.50 4.38 -1.56
CA LEU A 50 18.00 4.74 -0.24
C LEU A 50 19.52 4.52 -0.12
N THR A 51 20.03 3.37 -0.60
CA THR A 51 21.44 3.02 -0.46
C THR A 51 22.34 3.73 -1.48
N LYS A 52 21.92 3.85 -2.75
CA LYS A 52 22.75 4.48 -3.80
C LYS A 52 22.60 5.99 -3.90
N TYR A 53 21.38 6.52 -3.75
CA TYR A 53 21.10 7.95 -3.96
C TYR A 53 21.22 8.76 -2.66
N HIS A 54 20.76 8.18 -1.55
CA HIS A 54 20.84 8.81 -0.22
C HIS A 54 21.98 8.27 0.64
N LEU A 55 22.74 7.26 0.19
CA LEU A 55 23.88 6.69 0.92
C LEU A 55 23.53 6.12 2.30
N PHE A 56 22.32 5.60 2.47
CA PHE A 56 21.95 4.79 3.63
C PHE A 56 22.80 3.51 3.63
N SER A 57 23.14 3.02 4.82
CA SER A 57 23.64 1.65 4.96
C SER A 57 22.55 0.64 4.61
N ASP A 58 22.94 -0.60 4.31
CA ASP A 58 21.98 -1.66 4.00
C ASP A 58 20.99 -1.88 5.15
N GLY A 59 21.46 -1.80 6.40
CA GLY A 59 20.63 -1.88 7.60
C GLY A 59 19.58 -0.77 7.65
N GLU A 60 20.00 0.49 7.54
CA GLU A 60 19.08 1.64 7.55
C GLU A 60 18.06 1.59 6.39
N GLY A 61 18.49 1.15 5.20
CA GLY A 61 17.61 0.98 4.05
C GLY A 61 16.56 -0.12 4.27
N LEU A 62 16.97 -1.25 4.85
CA LEU A 62 16.08 -2.37 5.19
C LEU A 62 15.11 -2.01 6.32
N GLU A 63 15.52 -1.19 7.28
CA GLU A 63 14.66 -0.69 8.36
C GLU A 63 13.50 0.16 7.81
N VAL A 64 13.79 1.07 6.88
CA VAL A 64 12.74 1.87 6.19
C VAL A 64 11.82 0.95 5.37
N LEU A 65 12.39 0.00 4.63
CA LEU A 65 11.62 -0.97 3.84
C LEU A 65 10.70 -1.84 4.73
N GLY A 66 11.21 -2.31 5.87
CA GLY A 66 10.47 -3.10 6.85
C GLY A 66 9.32 -2.31 7.46
N SER A 67 9.60 -1.07 7.90
CA SER A 67 8.59 -0.14 8.42
C SER A 67 7.46 0.11 7.42
N TYR A 68 7.83 0.42 6.18
CA TYR A 68 6.88 0.62 5.09
C TYR A 68 6.03 -0.64 4.84
N ALA A 69 6.67 -1.80 4.68
CA ALA A 69 5.98 -3.06 4.42
C ALA A 69 4.99 -3.37 5.55
N GLY A 70 5.41 -3.20 6.80
CA GLY A 70 4.58 -3.50 7.95
C GLY A 70 3.32 -2.66 8.05
N LEU A 71 3.42 -1.37 7.75
CA LEU A 71 2.27 -0.48 7.72
C LEU A 71 1.32 -0.80 6.56
N VAL A 72 1.86 -1.10 5.37
CA VAL A 72 1.06 -1.48 4.19
C VAL A 72 0.25 -2.76 4.40
N TYR A 73 0.71 -3.70 5.22
CA TYR A 73 -0.09 -4.89 5.58
C TYR A 73 -1.10 -4.65 6.70
N THR A 74 -0.87 -3.64 7.55
CA THR A 74 -1.72 -3.37 8.72
C THR A 74 -2.90 -2.45 8.41
N LEU A 75 -2.63 -1.34 7.72
CA LEU A 75 -3.60 -0.29 7.42
C LEU A 75 -4.83 -0.77 6.60
N PRO A 76 -4.73 -1.75 5.70
CA PRO A 76 -5.89 -2.34 5.02
C PRO A 76 -6.98 -2.84 5.96
N VAL A 77 -6.64 -3.32 7.16
CA VAL A 77 -7.64 -3.76 8.14
C VAL A 77 -8.54 -2.58 8.55
N ILE A 78 -7.93 -1.41 8.80
CA ILE A 78 -8.66 -0.20 9.20
C ILE A 78 -9.48 0.35 8.02
N GLY A 79 -8.87 0.45 6.83
CA GLY A 79 -9.56 0.99 5.66
C GLY A 79 -10.71 0.11 5.15
N GLY A 80 -10.59 -1.22 5.27
CA GLY A 80 -11.69 -2.16 4.99
C GLY A 80 -12.87 -1.94 5.96
N MET A 81 -12.60 -1.89 7.27
CA MET A 81 -13.64 -1.62 8.27
C MET A 81 -14.37 -0.28 8.05
N LEU A 82 -13.64 0.76 7.64
CA LEU A 82 -14.24 2.07 7.34
C LEU A 82 -15.11 2.04 6.07
N ALA A 83 -14.69 1.30 5.05
CA ALA A 83 -15.47 1.13 3.83
C ALA A 83 -16.75 0.33 4.09
N ASP A 84 -16.65 -0.79 4.79
CA ASP A 84 -17.79 -1.67 5.10
C ASP A 84 -18.85 -1.00 5.98
N ARG A 85 -18.42 -0.13 6.90
CA ARG A 85 -19.34 0.54 7.84
C ARG A 85 -19.89 1.86 7.33
N TYR A 86 -19.10 2.62 6.56
CA TYR A 86 -19.42 4.02 6.27
C TYR A 86 -19.19 4.41 4.80
N LEU A 87 -17.95 4.37 4.30
CA LEU A 87 -17.61 5.02 3.03
C LEU A 87 -18.18 4.30 1.80
N GLY A 88 -18.36 2.98 1.87
CA GLY A 88 -18.50 2.14 0.69
C GLY A 88 -17.19 2.00 -0.08
N MET A 89 -17.10 0.94 -0.88
CA MET A 89 -15.86 0.58 -1.57
C MET A 89 -15.49 1.59 -2.65
N LYS A 90 -16.47 2.18 -3.35
CA LYS A 90 -16.25 3.19 -4.40
C LYS A 90 -15.48 4.38 -3.87
N LYS A 91 -15.98 5.00 -2.79
CA LYS A 91 -15.37 6.19 -2.20
C LYS A 91 -14.02 5.88 -1.59
N SER A 92 -13.91 4.72 -0.93
CA SER A 92 -12.67 4.23 -0.35
C SER A 92 -11.57 4.03 -1.40
N VAL A 93 -11.87 3.31 -2.49
CA VAL A 93 -10.93 3.05 -3.58
C VAL A 93 -10.51 4.33 -4.30
N ILE A 94 -11.43 5.26 -4.58
CA ILE A 94 -11.08 6.52 -5.25
C ILE A 94 -10.16 7.37 -4.37
N PHE A 95 -10.49 7.49 -3.08
CA PHE A 95 -9.68 8.24 -2.13
C PHE A 95 -8.29 7.61 -1.97
N GLY A 96 -8.23 6.30 -1.68
CA GLY A 96 -6.98 5.57 -1.53
C GLY A 96 -6.12 5.58 -2.78
N GLY A 97 -6.74 5.38 -3.95
CA GLY A 97 -6.06 5.42 -5.25
C GLY A 97 -5.51 6.80 -5.61
N SER A 98 -6.17 7.87 -5.17
CA SER A 98 -5.68 9.25 -5.34
C SER A 98 -4.44 9.50 -4.49
N LEU A 99 -4.44 9.06 -3.23
CA LEU A 99 -3.27 9.15 -2.35
C LEU A 99 -2.10 8.32 -2.88
N LEU A 100 -2.37 7.10 -3.37
CA LEU A 100 -1.36 6.25 -4.01
C LEU A 100 -0.75 6.92 -5.24
N CYS A 101 -1.58 7.47 -6.12
CA CYS A 101 -1.13 8.17 -7.32
C CYS A 101 -0.25 9.37 -6.95
N LEU A 102 -0.70 10.19 -6.00
CA LEU A 102 0.07 11.35 -5.54
C LEU A 102 1.39 10.93 -4.90
N GLY A 103 1.39 9.90 -4.04
CA GLY A 103 2.59 9.39 -3.40
C GLY A 103 3.63 8.92 -4.42
N HIS A 104 3.26 8.05 -5.36
CA HIS A 104 4.21 7.56 -6.37
C HIS A 104 4.72 8.67 -7.30
N LEU A 105 3.87 9.62 -7.71
CA LEU A 105 4.32 10.77 -8.49
C LEU A 105 5.26 11.67 -7.69
N LEU A 106 5.02 11.84 -6.39
CA LEU A 106 5.88 12.62 -5.50
C LEU A 106 7.27 11.98 -5.33
N MET A 107 7.38 10.65 -5.37
CA MET A 107 8.67 9.96 -5.36
C MET A 107 9.54 10.25 -6.59
N ALA A 108 8.97 10.77 -7.68
CA ALA A 108 9.75 11.23 -8.83
C ALA A 108 10.52 12.53 -8.55
N VAL A 109 10.25 13.21 -7.43
CA VAL A 109 10.98 14.39 -6.96
C VAL A 109 12.17 13.93 -6.11
N GLU A 110 13.33 13.76 -6.76
CA GLU A 110 14.52 13.14 -6.15
C GLU A 110 15.44 14.13 -5.39
N GLY A 111 15.42 15.43 -5.75
CA GLY A 111 16.30 16.44 -5.14
C GLY A 111 17.75 16.32 -5.60
N HIS A 112 18.70 16.53 -4.67
CA HIS A 112 20.13 16.34 -4.93
C HIS A 112 20.63 15.00 -4.38
N GLN A 113 21.49 14.34 -5.15
CA GLN A 113 22.15 13.10 -4.73
C GLN A 113 23.08 13.36 -3.56
N ALA A 114 23.08 12.45 -2.58
CA ALA A 114 23.96 12.54 -1.44
C ALA A 114 25.43 12.37 -1.83
N VAL A 115 26.31 13.10 -1.14
CA VAL A 115 27.77 13.12 -1.40
C VAL A 115 28.51 12.57 -0.18
N GLN A 116 29.50 11.72 -0.41
CA GLN A 116 30.37 11.17 0.63
C GLN A 116 31.78 11.73 0.52
N TYR A 117 32.32 12.21 1.64
CA TYR A 117 33.72 12.59 1.80
C TYR A 117 34.40 11.58 2.72
N VAL A 118 35.41 10.87 2.22
CA VAL A 118 36.10 9.81 2.97
C VAL A 118 37.06 10.41 4.00
N ALA A 119 37.23 9.74 5.15
CA ALA A 119 38.26 10.09 6.14
C ALA A 119 39.64 10.25 5.47
N GLY A 120 40.38 11.28 5.87
CA GLY A 120 41.66 11.67 5.30
C GLY A 120 41.57 12.65 4.12
N THR A 121 40.37 12.93 3.58
CA THR A 121 40.18 13.94 2.52
C THR A 121 40.51 15.34 3.04
N ILE A 122 41.27 16.12 2.26
CA ILE A 122 41.49 17.54 2.50
C ILE A 122 40.45 18.33 1.71
N LEU A 123 39.63 19.13 2.39
CA LEU A 123 38.60 19.92 1.76
C LEU A 123 39.19 20.98 0.83
N THR A 124 38.73 21.04 -0.41
CA THR A 124 39.15 22.07 -1.39
C THR A 124 38.31 23.35 -1.31
N SER A 125 37.12 23.26 -0.74
CA SER A 125 36.19 24.36 -0.48
C SER A 125 35.54 24.19 0.89
N ASP A 126 34.95 25.26 1.41
CA ASP A 126 34.17 25.18 2.65
C ASP A 126 33.01 24.18 2.48
N LEU A 127 32.82 23.33 3.48
CA LEU A 127 31.80 22.30 3.52
C LEU A 127 30.79 22.62 4.62
N THR A 128 29.51 22.80 4.27
CA THR A 128 28.45 22.94 5.26
C THR A 128 27.84 21.57 5.55
N LEU A 129 27.92 21.15 6.81
CA LEU A 129 27.34 19.90 7.29
C LEU A 129 25.82 20.01 7.44
N ASN A 130 25.13 18.87 7.49
CA ASN A 130 23.68 18.79 7.67
C ASN A 130 23.16 19.47 8.97
N ASN A 131 24.02 19.63 9.99
CA ASN A 131 23.70 20.34 11.22
C ASN A 131 23.99 21.86 11.16
N GLY A 132 24.38 22.39 10.00
CA GLY A 132 24.73 23.79 9.78
C GLY A 132 26.17 24.18 10.14
N THR A 133 26.97 23.25 10.68
CA THR A 133 28.39 23.50 10.97
C THR A 133 29.16 23.63 9.67
N VAL A 134 30.04 24.65 9.56
CA VAL A 134 30.89 24.84 8.39
C VAL A 134 32.32 24.40 8.70
N LEU A 135 32.84 23.49 7.89
CA LEU A 135 34.25 23.09 7.89
C LEU A 135 34.98 23.88 6.81
N SER A 136 36.05 24.59 7.18
CA SER A 136 36.78 25.43 6.24
C SER A 136 37.61 24.60 5.25
N ALA A 137 37.82 25.16 4.06
CA ALA A 137 38.79 24.65 3.09
C ALA A 137 40.17 24.43 3.75
N GLY A 138 40.85 23.35 3.38
CA GLY A 138 42.10 22.90 3.97
C GLY A 138 41.95 22.00 5.19
N THR A 139 40.75 21.84 5.74
CA THR A 139 40.51 20.89 6.84
C THR A 139 40.67 19.46 6.35
N GLN A 140 41.48 18.65 7.05
CA GLN A 140 41.55 17.22 6.82
C GLN A 140 40.47 16.51 7.66
N LEU A 141 39.61 15.74 7.01
CA LEU A 141 38.53 15.02 7.68
C LEU A 141 39.10 13.84 8.49
N THR A 142 38.73 13.74 9.76
CA THR A 142 39.11 12.62 10.63
C THR A 142 38.20 11.40 10.44
N GLU A 143 36.96 11.64 10.00
CA GLU A 143 35.93 10.62 9.81
C GLU A 143 35.25 10.80 8.44
N THR A 144 34.60 9.75 7.96
CA THR A 144 33.83 9.81 6.72
C THR A 144 32.54 10.59 6.96
N ILE A 145 32.32 11.64 6.17
CA ILE A 145 31.15 12.52 6.27
C ILE A 145 30.22 12.26 5.08
N LYS A 146 28.93 12.10 5.36
CA LYS A 146 27.87 12.04 4.35
C LYS A 146 27.06 13.33 4.39
N ILE A 147 26.85 13.94 3.23
CA ILE A 147 25.96 15.09 3.07
C ILE A 147 24.74 14.64 2.28
N GLN A 148 23.58 14.70 2.90
CA GLN A 148 22.30 14.28 2.33
C GLN A 148 21.36 15.48 2.14
N ASP A 149 20.56 15.45 1.08
CA ASP A 149 19.45 16.38 0.90
C ASP A 149 18.27 15.98 1.80
N LEU A 150 18.26 16.51 3.02
CA LEU A 150 17.22 16.20 4.02
C LEU A 150 15.83 16.65 3.58
N ALA A 151 15.73 17.71 2.76
CA ALA A 151 14.44 18.17 2.26
C ALA A 151 13.86 17.15 1.28
N ALA A 152 14.67 16.65 0.35
CA ALA A 152 14.27 15.61 -0.58
C ALA A 152 13.92 14.29 0.14
N LEU A 153 14.70 13.91 1.15
CA LEU A 153 14.42 12.73 1.96
C LEU A 153 13.09 12.85 2.74
N ASN A 154 12.79 14.04 3.27
CA ASN A 154 11.51 14.29 3.95
C ASN A 154 10.32 14.24 2.98
N VAL A 155 10.48 14.71 1.75
CA VAL A 155 9.49 14.56 0.67
C VAL A 155 9.29 13.08 0.32
N PHE A 156 10.37 12.31 0.30
CA PHE A 156 10.32 10.87 0.07
C PHE A 156 9.54 10.12 1.16
N TYR A 157 9.77 10.44 2.44
CA TYR A 157 8.97 9.87 3.53
C TYR A 157 7.50 10.29 3.46
N LEU A 158 7.20 11.51 2.99
CA LEU A 158 5.82 11.96 2.79
C LEU A 158 5.14 11.15 1.69
N ALA A 159 5.88 10.85 0.62
CA ALA A 159 5.40 9.98 -0.44
C ALA A 159 5.11 8.56 0.06
N LEU A 160 5.98 7.96 0.88
CA LEU A 160 5.73 6.66 1.51
C LEU A 160 4.50 6.69 2.41
N SER A 161 4.32 7.76 3.19
CA SER A 161 3.13 7.93 4.04
C SER A 161 1.84 8.00 3.21
N LEU A 162 1.84 8.73 2.09
CA LEU A 162 0.70 8.80 1.16
C LEU A 162 0.36 7.41 0.61
N ILE A 163 1.38 6.64 0.23
CA ILE A 163 1.23 5.28 -0.26
C ILE A 163 0.65 4.37 0.83
N VAL A 164 1.19 4.40 2.05
CA VAL A 164 0.71 3.59 3.19
C VAL A 164 -0.77 3.82 3.46
N VAL A 165 -1.19 5.09 3.59
CA VAL A 165 -2.60 5.42 3.83
C VAL A 165 -3.45 5.05 2.62
N GLY A 166 -2.95 5.33 1.40
CA GLY A 166 -3.66 5.02 0.16
C GLY A 166 -3.91 3.53 -0.05
N VAL A 167 -2.92 2.67 0.20
CA VAL A 167 -3.11 1.20 0.17
C VAL A 167 -4.15 0.76 1.19
N GLY A 168 -4.15 1.37 2.38
CA GLY A 168 -5.13 1.08 3.43
C GLY A 168 -6.57 1.19 2.95
N PHE A 169 -6.90 2.24 2.19
CA PHE A 169 -8.24 2.44 1.63
C PHE A 169 -8.49 1.67 0.33
N LEU A 170 -7.50 1.42 -0.51
CA LEU A 170 -7.73 0.78 -1.82
C LEU A 170 -7.78 -0.75 -1.74
N LYS A 171 -6.72 -1.37 -1.20
CA LYS A 171 -6.45 -2.81 -1.31
C LYS A 171 -7.54 -3.75 -0.76
N PRO A 172 -8.09 -3.55 0.44
CA PRO A 172 -9.10 -4.48 0.97
C PRO A 172 -10.43 -4.37 0.22
N ASN A 173 -10.65 -3.27 -0.50
CA ASN A 173 -11.95 -2.94 -1.08
C ASN A 173 -12.09 -3.44 -2.52
N ILE A 174 -11.02 -3.43 -3.33
CA ILE A 174 -11.07 -3.94 -4.71
C ILE A 174 -11.44 -5.44 -4.75
N SER A 175 -10.80 -6.27 -3.91
CA SER A 175 -11.08 -7.71 -3.86
C SER A 175 -12.50 -8.01 -3.37
N THR A 176 -13.03 -7.18 -2.46
CA THR A 176 -14.40 -7.31 -1.98
C THR A 176 -15.42 -6.98 -3.07
N ILE A 177 -15.16 -5.97 -3.92
CA ILE A 177 -15.98 -5.69 -5.11
C ILE A 177 -16.03 -6.93 -6.02
N VAL A 178 -14.88 -7.58 -6.29
CA VAL A 178 -14.83 -8.80 -7.12
C VAL A 178 -15.69 -9.91 -6.53
N GLY A 179 -15.62 -10.11 -5.21
CA GLY A 179 -16.44 -11.10 -4.52
C GLY A 179 -17.94 -10.85 -4.63
N GLN A 180 -18.36 -9.59 -4.73
CA GLN A 180 -19.76 -9.18 -4.87
C GLN A 180 -20.30 -9.23 -6.30
N LEU A 181 -19.43 -9.33 -7.32
CA LEU A 181 -19.85 -9.46 -8.72
C LEU A 181 -20.53 -10.80 -9.02
N TYR A 182 -20.33 -11.79 -8.15
CA TYR A 182 -20.85 -13.15 -8.28
C TYR A 182 -21.81 -13.45 -7.13
N SER A 183 -22.89 -14.19 -7.42
CA SER A 183 -23.70 -14.79 -6.35
C SER A 183 -22.91 -15.90 -5.65
N LYS A 184 -23.34 -16.29 -4.44
CA LYS A 184 -22.62 -17.27 -3.62
C LYS A 184 -22.42 -18.63 -4.32
N ASP A 185 -23.39 -19.02 -5.15
CA ASP A 185 -23.43 -20.30 -5.86
C ASP A 185 -23.04 -20.19 -7.35
N ASP A 186 -22.52 -19.04 -7.80
CA ASP A 186 -22.07 -18.87 -9.19
C ASP A 186 -20.78 -19.69 -9.44
N PRO A 187 -20.80 -20.70 -10.34
CA PRO A 187 -19.63 -21.55 -10.60
C PRO A 187 -18.45 -20.78 -11.22
N ARG A 188 -18.66 -19.57 -11.72
CA ARG A 188 -17.63 -18.71 -12.32
C ARG A 188 -16.86 -17.89 -11.28
N ARG A 189 -17.26 -17.92 -10.01
CA ARG A 189 -16.66 -17.09 -8.96
C ARG A 189 -15.17 -17.40 -8.77
N ASP A 190 -14.81 -18.67 -8.71
CA ASP A 190 -13.42 -19.11 -8.48
C ASP A 190 -12.51 -18.81 -9.69
N SER A 191 -13.00 -19.03 -10.92
CA SER A 191 -12.27 -18.63 -12.13
C SER A 191 -12.18 -17.11 -12.25
N GLY A 192 -13.19 -16.37 -11.78
CA GLY A 192 -13.16 -14.92 -11.66
C GLY A 192 -12.03 -14.42 -10.74
N PHE A 193 -11.89 -15.00 -9.55
CA PHE A 193 -10.76 -14.72 -8.67
C PHE A 193 -9.41 -15.10 -9.29
N THR A 194 -9.36 -16.21 -10.03
CA THR A 194 -8.15 -16.62 -10.76
C THR A 194 -7.74 -15.55 -11.78
N ILE A 195 -8.68 -15.04 -12.59
CA ILE A 195 -8.43 -13.94 -13.53
C ILE A 195 -7.95 -12.70 -12.77
N PHE A 196 -8.62 -12.32 -11.69
CA PHE A 196 -8.23 -11.18 -10.86
C PHE A 196 -6.78 -11.31 -10.36
N TYR A 197 -6.40 -12.47 -9.82
CA TYR A 197 -5.04 -12.72 -9.33
C TYR A 197 -3.98 -12.76 -10.43
N MET A 198 -4.33 -13.13 -11.67
CA MET A 198 -3.41 -13.00 -12.79
C MET A 198 -2.96 -11.54 -13.01
N GLY A 199 -3.82 -10.56 -12.67
CA GLY A 199 -3.47 -9.14 -12.74
C GLY A 199 -2.32 -8.77 -11.81
N ILE A 200 -2.28 -9.39 -10.62
CA ILE A 200 -1.21 -9.19 -9.63
C ILE A 200 0.13 -9.64 -10.19
N ASN A 201 0.18 -10.87 -10.72
CA ASN A 201 1.40 -11.44 -11.28
C ASN A 201 1.88 -10.65 -12.50
N LEU A 202 0.95 -10.27 -13.39
CA LEU A 202 1.27 -9.52 -14.60
C LEU A 202 1.78 -8.10 -14.27
N GLY A 203 1.14 -7.42 -13.30
CA GLY A 203 1.57 -6.10 -12.83
C GLY A 203 2.96 -6.14 -12.22
N SER A 204 3.22 -7.09 -11.31
CA SER A 204 4.54 -7.27 -10.68
C SER A 204 5.63 -7.55 -11.72
N PHE A 205 5.38 -8.49 -12.64
CA PHE A 205 6.32 -8.82 -13.71
C PHE A 205 6.63 -7.61 -14.60
N ALA A 206 5.61 -6.87 -15.04
CA ALA A 206 5.78 -5.68 -15.86
C ALA A 206 6.55 -4.57 -15.11
N ALA A 207 6.34 -4.44 -13.80
CA ALA A 207 7.04 -3.45 -12.99
C ALA A 207 8.54 -3.70 -12.90
N THR A 208 8.93 -4.97 -12.69
CA THR A 208 10.34 -5.37 -12.65
C THR A 208 11.04 -5.08 -13.97
N ILE A 209 10.35 -5.21 -15.11
CA ILE A 209 10.93 -4.90 -16.41
C ILE A 209 10.97 -3.40 -16.67
N ILE A 210 9.89 -2.67 -16.41
CA ILE A 210 9.75 -1.28 -16.85
C ILE A 210 10.32 -0.32 -15.81
N CYS A 211 9.85 -0.36 -14.57
CA CYS A 211 10.23 0.61 -13.54
C CYS A 211 11.71 0.47 -13.16
N VAL A 212 12.18 -0.76 -12.95
CA VAL A 212 13.58 -1.00 -12.58
C VAL A 212 14.53 -0.61 -13.72
N TYR A 213 14.21 -0.99 -14.96
CA TYR A 213 14.99 -0.58 -16.13
C TYR A 213 15.06 0.93 -16.28
N LEU A 214 13.93 1.63 -16.16
CA LEU A 214 13.89 3.09 -16.24
C LEU A 214 14.68 3.75 -15.10
N GLY A 215 14.54 3.24 -13.88
CA GLY A 215 15.23 3.75 -12.69
C GLY A 215 16.76 3.63 -12.80
N GLU A 216 17.27 2.45 -13.13
CA GLU A 216 18.71 2.20 -13.20
C GLU A 216 19.37 2.76 -14.47
N THR A 217 18.63 2.86 -15.59
CA THR A 217 19.21 3.31 -16.88
C THR A 217 19.09 4.81 -17.10
N TYR A 218 17.93 5.41 -16.76
CA TYR A 218 17.63 6.82 -17.06
C TYR A 218 17.58 7.70 -15.80
N GLY A 219 17.45 7.09 -14.61
CA GLY A 219 17.43 7.78 -13.33
C GLY A 219 16.15 7.53 -12.54
N TRP A 220 16.25 7.72 -11.22
CA TRP A 220 15.21 7.36 -10.24
C TRP A 220 13.86 8.00 -10.52
N ARG A 221 13.85 9.28 -10.94
CA ARG A 221 12.62 9.97 -11.34
C ARG A 221 11.79 9.22 -12.37
N TYR A 222 12.42 8.53 -13.32
CA TYR A 222 11.72 7.84 -14.40
C TYR A 222 11.16 6.50 -13.93
N GLY A 223 11.88 5.80 -13.05
CA GLY A 223 11.40 4.57 -12.41
C GLY A 223 10.18 4.84 -11.51
N PHE A 224 10.31 5.77 -10.57
CA PHE A 224 9.19 6.15 -9.69
C PHE A 224 8.05 6.85 -10.44
N GLY A 225 8.39 7.71 -11.42
CA GLY A 225 7.41 8.37 -12.28
C GLY A 225 6.58 7.39 -13.11
N ALA A 226 7.21 6.33 -13.66
CA ALA A 226 6.50 5.27 -14.36
C ALA A 226 5.50 4.55 -13.45
N ALA A 227 5.90 4.23 -12.20
CA ALA A 227 4.99 3.69 -11.20
C ALA A 227 3.81 4.65 -10.93
N GLY A 228 4.06 5.95 -10.77
CA GLY A 228 3.00 6.95 -10.57
C GLY A 228 2.02 7.06 -11.74
N ILE A 229 2.53 7.02 -12.98
CA ILE A 229 1.71 7.00 -14.20
C ILE A 229 0.88 5.71 -14.27
N GLY A 230 1.46 4.57 -13.90
CA GLY A 230 0.74 3.30 -13.80
C GLY A 230 -0.45 3.40 -12.85
N MET A 231 -0.22 3.92 -11.65
CA MET A 231 -1.28 4.12 -10.66
C MET A 231 -2.39 5.06 -11.16
N LEU A 232 -2.01 6.14 -11.87
CA LEU A 232 -2.96 7.05 -12.50
C LEU A 232 -3.85 6.31 -13.51
N PHE A 233 -3.29 5.43 -14.34
CA PHE A 233 -4.07 4.60 -15.25
C PHE A 233 -5.02 3.65 -14.50
N GLY A 234 -4.57 3.07 -13.39
CA GLY A 234 -5.42 2.26 -12.50
C GLY A 234 -6.62 3.05 -11.98
N LEU A 235 -6.37 4.24 -11.42
CA LEU A 235 -7.43 5.12 -10.89
C LEU A 235 -8.41 5.59 -11.99
N LEU A 236 -7.90 5.97 -13.16
CA LEU A 236 -8.74 6.35 -14.31
C LEU A 236 -9.57 5.17 -14.83
N THR A 237 -9.00 3.96 -14.83
CA THR A 237 -9.71 2.75 -15.24
C THR A 237 -10.84 2.44 -14.27
N PHE A 238 -10.57 2.50 -12.96
CA PHE A 238 -11.59 2.29 -11.94
C PHE A 238 -12.73 3.30 -12.05
N THR A 239 -12.40 4.60 -12.07
CA THR A 239 -13.40 5.69 -12.10
C THR A 239 -14.27 5.65 -13.35
N LYS A 240 -13.69 5.40 -14.54
CA LYS A 240 -14.47 5.23 -15.79
C LYS A 240 -15.25 3.91 -15.82
N GLY A 241 -14.75 2.89 -15.11
CA GLY A 241 -15.32 1.56 -15.03
C GLY A 241 -16.42 1.38 -13.98
N LEU A 242 -16.66 2.37 -13.11
CA LEU A 242 -17.67 2.31 -12.04
C LEU A 242 -19.06 1.87 -12.52
N LYS A 243 -19.45 2.29 -13.73
CA LYS A 243 -20.73 1.91 -14.35
C LYS A 243 -20.91 0.39 -14.52
N TYR A 244 -19.82 -0.36 -14.59
CA TYR A 244 -19.84 -1.83 -14.72
C TYR A 244 -19.86 -2.56 -13.36
N LEU A 245 -19.83 -1.84 -12.23
CA LEU A 245 -19.84 -2.41 -10.89
C LEU A 245 -21.25 -2.55 -10.29
N ARG A 246 -22.30 -2.27 -11.08
CA ARG A 246 -23.72 -2.52 -10.71
C ARG A 246 -24.16 -1.90 -9.38
N GLY A 247 -23.54 -0.80 -8.95
CA GLY A 247 -23.84 -0.15 -7.66
C GLY A 247 -23.37 -0.93 -6.42
N LEU A 248 -22.66 -2.06 -6.59
CA LEU A 248 -22.19 -2.90 -5.48
C LEU A 248 -21.15 -2.20 -4.60
N ALA A 249 -20.49 -1.17 -5.12
CA ALA A 249 -19.45 -0.41 -4.42
C ALA A 249 -19.98 0.82 -3.67
N GLU A 250 -21.29 1.07 -3.64
CA GLU A 250 -21.87 2.25 -2.99
C GLU A 250 -21.79 2.21 -1.44
N PRO A 251 -21.87 3.37 -0.76
CA PRO A 251 -21.96 3.42 0.70
C PRO A 251 -23.14 2.59 1.23
N PRO A 252 -22.97 1.86 2.35
CA PRO A 252 -24.04 1.04 2.94
C PRO A 252 -25.22 1.88 3.44
N ASN A 253 -24.95 3.07 3.98
CA ASN A 253 -25.98 4.01 4.42
C ASN A 253 -25.52 5.46 4.20
N VAL A 254 -26.17 6.14 3.25
CA VAL A 254 -25.84 7.52 2.85
C VAL A 254 -26.24 8.55 3.91
N GLU A 255 -27.32 8.32 4.64
CA GLU A 255 -27.79 9.22 5.71
C GLU A 255 -26.79 9.25 6.87
N VAL A 256 -26.35 8.07 7.32
CA VAL A 256 -25.34 7.92 8.39
C VAL A 256 -23.99 8.51 7.98
N LEU A 257 -23.63 8.41 6.70
CA LEU A 257 -22.38 8.96 6.17
C LEU A 257 -22.40 10.51 6.12
N SER A 258 -23.57 11.08 5.83
CA SER A 258 -23.79 12.53 5.75
C SER A 258 -24.09 13.19 7.10
N GLU A 259 -24.38 12.40 8.13
CA GLU A 259 -24.60 12.85 9.50
C GLU A 259 -23.42 13.70 10.01
N LYS A 260 -23.75 14.86 10.60
CA LYS A 260 -22.75 15.78 11.17
C LYS A 260 -22.35 15.34 12.57
N ILE A 261 -21.08 15.04 12.75
CA ILE A 261 -20.49 14.79 14.06
C ILE A 261 -20.18 16.16 14.70
N TRP A 262 -20.62 16.35 15.95
CA TRP A 262 -20.52 17.61 16.69
C TRP A 262 -21.14 18.82 15.96
N GLY A 263 -22.06 18.59 15.02
CA GLY A 263 -22.74 19.65 14.27
C GLY A 263 -21.89 20.38 13.21
N LEU A 264 -20.60 20.08 13.09
CA LEU A 264 -19.66 20.84 12.26
C LEU A 264 -19.24 20.12 10.97
N ILE A 265 -18.89 18.84 11.04
CA ILE A 265 -18.26 18.09 9.95
C ILE A 265 -19.03 16.78 9.74
N SER A 266 -19.31 16.41 8.48
CA SER A 266 -19.95 15.12 8.21
C SER A 266 -19.00 13.96 8.51
N ARG A 267 -19.55 12.79 8.82
CA ARG A 267 -18.74 11.59 9.10
C ARG A 267 -17.78 11.26 7.95
N GLU A 268 -18.22 11.43 6.71
CA GLU A 268 -17.37 11.31 5.52
C GLU A 268 -16.13 12.21 5.57
N HIS A 269 -16.34 13.52 5.75
CA HIS A 269 -15.23 14.48 5.80
C HIS A 269 -14.33 14.26 7.01
N LEU A 270 -14.88 13.77 8.13
CA LEU A 270 -14.07 13.41 9.28
C LEU A 270 -13.16 12.21 8.99
N ILE A 271 -13.63 11.21 8.24
CA ILE A 271 -12.79 10.07 7.83
C ILE A 271 -11.66 10.56 6.91
N TYR A 272 -11.97 11.41 5.92
CA TYR A 272 -10.93 11.96 5.05
C TYR A 272 -9.96 12.86 5.79
N LEU A 273 -10.45 13.73 6.68
CA LEU A 273 -9.60 14.61 7.48
C LEU A 273 -8.68 13.80 8.40
N THR A 274 -9.19 12.79 9.09
CA THR A 274 -8.36 11.93 9.95
C THR A 274 -7.33 11.14 9.14
N ALA A 275 -7.68 10.68 7.93
CA ALA A 275 -6.73 10.04 7.02
C ALA A 275 -5.64 10.99 6.49
N ILE A 276 -5.97 12.26 6.22
CA ILE A 276 -4.97 13.27 5.83
C ILE A 276 -4.10 13.67 7.03
N LEU A 277 -4.69 13.82 8.22
CA LEU A 277 -3.94 14.14 9.44
C LEU A 277 -3.03 12.98 9.85
N SER A 278 -3.41 11.73 9.61
CA SER A 278 -2.56 10.57 9.90
C SER A 278 -1.32 10.50 9.01
N LEU A 279 -1.26 11.26 7.91
CA LEU A 279 -0.05 11.35 7.09
C LEU A 279 1.15 11.88 7.88
N SER A 280 0.95 12.85 8.78
CA SER A 280 2.05 13.34 9.62
C SER A 280 2.53 12.29 10.63
N LEU A 281 1.61 11.49 11.15
CA LEU A 281 1.93 10.37 12.04
C LEU A 281 2.74 9.30 11.31
N PHE A 282 2.31 8.85 10.14
CA PHE A 282 3.03 7.83 9.39
C PHE A 282 4.34 8.34 8.80
N TRP A 283 4.39 9.62 8.41
CA TRP A 283 5.64 10.29 8.06
C TRP A 283 6.68 10.19 9.19
N LEU A 284 6.28 10.38 10.45
CA LEU A 284 7.17 10.21 11.61
C LEU A 284 7.51 8.73 11.85
N VAL A 285 6.50 7.86 11.89
CA VAL A 285 6.66 6.47 12.34
C VAL A 285 7.43 5.61 11.33
N ILE A 286 7.36 5.88 10.02
CA ILE A 286 8.16 5.19 9.00
C ILE A 286 9.67 5.37 9.24
N GLN A 287 10.07 6.48 9.84
CA GLN A 287 11.47 6.78 10.16
C GLN A 287 11.94 6.09 11.46
N HIS A 288 11.04 5.42 12.17
CA HIS A 288 11.30 4.79 13.47
C HIS A 288 10.88 3.31 13.45
N GLU A 289 11.73 2.48 12.83
CA GLU A 289 11.48 1.04 12.67
C GLU A 289 11.11 0.31 13.97
N PRO A 290 11.78 0.54 15.12
CA PRO A 290 11.45 -0.21 16.33
C PRO A 290 10.01 -0.01 16.80
N ILE A 291 9.42 1.16 16.53
CA ILE A 291 8.02 1.46 16.87
C ILE A 291 7.08 0.65 15.96
N VAL A 292 7.36 0.63 14.65
CA VAL A 292 6.56 -0.13 13.68
C VAL A 292 6.65 -1.61 13.98
N PHE A 293 7.86 -2.13 14.18
CA PHE A 293 8.11 -3.52 14.50
C PHE A 293 7.34 -3.93 15.77
N ALA A 294 7.46 -3.16 16.85
CA ALA A 294 6.72 -3.43 18.08
C ALA A 294 5.20 -3.42 17.87
N ALA A 295 4.68 -2.43 17.14
CA ALA A 295 3.25 -2.34 16.84
C ALA A 295 2.74 -3.56 16.05
N GLN A 296 3.52 -4.05 15.08
CA GLN A 296 3.17 -5.24 14.31
C GLN A 296 3.18 -6.51 15.17
N GLN A 297 4.17 -6.67 16.05
CA GLN A 297 4.23 -7.83 16.95
C GLN A 297 3.06 -7.84 17.93
N VAL A 298 2.70 -6.67 18.48
CA VAL A 298 1.52 -6.52 19.34
C VAL A 298 0.26 -6.89 18.56
N LEU A 299 0.10 -6.37 17.33
CA LEU A 299 -1.07 -6.69 16.50
C LEU A 299 -1.15 -8.19 16.17
N LEU A 300 -0.03 -8.82 15.83
CA LEU A 300 0.05 -10.26 15.57
C LEU A 300 -0.38 -11.07 16.79
N ILE A 301 0.15 -10.75 17.97
CA ILE A 301 -0.18 -11.45 19.22
C ILE A 301 -1.67 -11.23 19.56
N VAL A 302 -2.15 -9.99 19.50
CA VAL A 302 -3.54 -9.65 19.83
C VAL A 302 -4.52 -10.32 18.87
N SER A 303 -4.24 -10.31 17.56
CA SER A 303 -5.08 -10.96 16.56
C SER A 303 -5.05 -12.48 16.68
N GLY A 304 -3.88 -13.09 16.86
CA GLY A 304 -3.72 -14.53 17.04
C GLY A 304 -4.42 -15.04 18.30
N VAL A 305 -4.12 -14.44 19.46
CA VAL A 305 -4.77 -14.79 20.74
C VAL A 305 -6.26 -14.48 20.68
N GLY A 306 -6.66 -13.35 20.09
CA GLY A 306 -8.05 -12.94 19.96
C GLY A 306 -8.87 -13.93 19.13
N LEU A 307 -8.36 -14.37 17.97
CA LEU A 307 -9.02 -15.34 17.10
C LEU A 307 -9.16 -16.71 17.76
N ILE A 308 -8.09 -17.21 18.39
CA ILE A 308 -8.11 -18.49 19.10
C ILE A 308 -9.09 -18.43 20.28
N SER A 309 -9.04 -17.34 21.06
CA SER A 309 -9.93 -17.15 22.22
C SER A 309 -11.39 -17.05 21.77
N TYR A 310 -11.67 -16.33 20.69
CA TYR A 310 -13.01 -16.24 20.11
C TYR A 310 -13.51 -17.60 19.65
N ALA A 311 -12.71 -18.35 18.89
CA ALA A 311 -13.07 -19.68 18.41
C ALA A 311 -13.27 -20.69 19.56
N ALA A 312 -12.47 -20.60 20.63
CA ALA A 312 -12.59 -21.48 21.79
C ALA A 312 -13.82 -21.17 22.66
N LEU A 313 -14.16 -19.89 22.84
CA LEU A 313 -15.23 -19.46 23.76
C LEU A 313 -16.60 -19.38 23.08
N LYS A 314 -16.65 -19.04 21.79
CA LYS A 314 -17.89 -18.80 21.05
C LYS A 314 -18.06 -19.70 19.83
N GLY A 315 -16.99 -20.30 19.32
CA GLY A 315 -17.03 -21.18 18.16
C GLY A 315 -17.52 -22.59 18.50
N SER A 316 -18.07 -23.26 17.49
CA SER A 316 -18.30 -24.68 17.50
C SER A 316 -16.98 -25.46 17.53
N ARG A 317 -17.05 -26.76 17.88
CA ARG A 317 -15.87 -27.64 17.86
C ARG A 317 -15.21 -27.70 16.48
N GLU A 318 -16.01 -27.66 15.42
CA GLU A 318 -15.52 -27.66 14.04
C GLU A 318 -14.81 -26.35 13.69
N GLU A 319 -15.40 -25.19 14.01
CA GLU A 319 -14.77 -23.88 13.80
C GLU A 319 -13.45 -23.76 14.57
N PHE A 320 -13.39 -24.28 15.80
CA PHE A 320 -12.15 -24.31 16.57
C PHE A 320 -11.08 -25.19 15.92
N GLN A 321 -11.44 -26.38 15.41
CA GLN A 321 -10.50 -27.24 14.69
C GLN A 321 -10.00 -26.59 13.40
N GLN A 322 -10.89 -25.97 12.62
CA GLN A 322 -10.52 -25.20 11.42
C GLN A 322 -9.59 -24.03 11.78
N MET A 323 -9.85 -23.32 12.87
CA MET A 323 -8.99 -22.24 13.37
C MET A 323 -7.59 -22.74 13.73
N LEU A 324 -7.48 -23.90 14.40
CA LEU A 324 -6.18 -24.50 14.70
C LEU A 324 -5.39 -24.84 13.43
N VAL A 325 -6.05 -25.40 12.42
CA VAL A 325 -5.41 -25.67 11.11
C VAL A 325 -4.93 -24.38 10.47
N LEU A 326 -5.75 -23.32 10.48
CA LEU A 326 -5.34 -22.00 9.96
C LEU A 326 -4.12 -21.45 10.71
N MET A 327 -4.05 -21.58 12.04
CA MET A 327 -2.89 -21.13 12.81
C MET A 327 -1.61 -21.89 12.42
N VAL A 328 -1.71 -23.19 12.18
CA VAL A 328 -0.58 -24.00 11.69
C VAL A 328 -0.15 -23.54 10.28
N LEU A 329 -1.11 -23.28 9.39
CA LEU A 329 -0.81 -22.81 8.03
C LEU A 329 -0.18 -21.40 8.03
N ILE A 330 -0.68 -20.49 8.88
CA ILE A 330 -0.11 -19.15 9.04
C ILE A 330 1.32 -19.25 9.58
N GLY A 331 1.54 -20.03 10.64
CA GLY A 331 2.87 -20.26 11.19
C GLY A 331 3.84 -20.87 10.17
N SER A 332 3.38 -21.85 9.39
CA SER A 332 4.18 -22.45 8.32
C SER A 332 4.55 -21.44 7.24
N THR A 333 3.60 -20.56 6.89
CA THR A 333 3.81 -19.49 5.90
C THR A 333 4.83 -18.46 6.39
N ILE A 334 4.78 -18.09 7.67
CA ILE A 334 5.77 -17.19 8.29
C ILE A 334 7.17 -17.81 8.21
N VAL A 335 7.32 -19.08 8.58
CA VAL A 335 8.61 -19.78 8.50
C VAL A 335 9.10 -19.86 7.05
N PHE A 336 8.22 -20.21 6.11
CA PHE A 336 8.56 -20.26 4.69
C PHE A 336 9.10 -18.92 4.18
N TRP A 337 8.38 -17.82 4.43
CA TRP A 337 8.82 -16.49 3.99
C TRP A 337 10.11 -16.05 4.68
N ALA A 338 10.27 -16.32 5.98
CA ALA A 338 11.50 -16.00 6.70
C ALA A 338 12.73 -16.72 6.12
N LEU A 339 12.57 -17.98 5.68
CA LEU A 339 13.63 -18.74 5.02
C LEU A 339 13.87 -18.29 3.58
N PHE A 340 12.79 -18.00 2.84
CA PHE A 340 12.88 -17.52 1.46
C PHE A 340 13.63 -16.19 1.37
N GLU A 341 13.31 -15.23 2.25
CA GLU A 341 13.95 -13.92 2.25
C GLU A 341 15.43 -14.00 2.65
N GLN A 342 15.79 -14.93 3.55
CA GLN A 342 17.19 -15.20 3.90
C GLN A 342 18.00 -15.83 2.75
N ALA A 343 17.35 -16.60 1.88
CA ALA A 343 18.01 -17.24 0.75
C ALA A 343 18.28 -16.28 -0.42
N ALA A 344 17.62 -15.11 -0.44
CA ALA A 344 17.78 -14.09 -1.47
C ALA A 344 18.72 -12.94 -1.07
N GLY A 345 19.22 -12.94 0.18
CA GLY A 345 20.13 -11.94 0.74
C GLY A 345 21.61 -12.21 0.47
#